data_AF-A0A949Q7T1-F1
#
_entry.id   AF-A0A949Q7T1-F1
#
_cell.length_a   1.000
_cell.length_b   1.000
_cell.length_c   1.000
_cell.angle_alpha   90.00
_cell.angle_beta   90.00
_cell.angle_gamma   90.00
#
_symmetry.space_group_name_H-M   'P 1'
#
loop_
_entity.id
_entity.type
_entity.pdbx_description
1 polymer ?
#
loop_
_entity_poly.entity_id
_entity_poly.type
_entity_poly.pdbx_seq_one_letter_code
_entity_poly.pdbx_strand_id
1 'polypeptide(L)'
;APEQILGDEIDGRTDIYASGIVLYQLLTGKMPFSGRTYEEIIVRHVQELCPSPKDLVADLPPLLCDVVLTATAKKPSERFQTAEAFRRLLSQVPTQSEGLPPPAVVSESAAKSWRWAAG
;
A
#
# COMPACT_ATOMS: atom_id res chain seq x y z
N ALA A 1 -6.86 -7.27 4.19
CA ALA A 1 -6.21 -8.17 3.22
C ALA A 1 -7.22 -9.22 2.73
N PRO A 2 -6.99 -9.90 1.60
CA PRO A 2 -7.93 -10.90 1.05
C PRO A 2 -8.34 -11.98 2.06
N GLU A 3 -7.38 -12.51 2.81
CA GLU A 3 -7.60 -13.51 3.87
C GLU A 3 -8.57 -13.03 4.97
N GLN A 4 -8.54 -11.73 5.32
CA GLN A 4 -9.47 -11.17 6.32
C GLN A 4 -10.92 -11.15 5.81
N ILE A 5 -11.10 -11.03 4.50
CA ILE A 5 -12.43 -11.02 3.85
C ILE A 5 -12.94 -12.46 3.73
N LEU A 6 -12.04 -13.40 3.40
CA LEU A 6 -12.37 -14.80 3.19
C LEU A 6 -12.51 -15.60 4.51
N GLY A 7 -12.03 -15.04 5.64
CA GLY A 7 -12.04 -15.73 6.92
C GLY A 7 -10.92 -16.77 7.07
N ASP A 8 -9.85 -16.63 6.28
CA ASP A 8 -8.66 -17.48 6.35
C ASP A 8 -7.77 -17.08 7.55
N GLU A 9 -6.71 -17.86 7.81
CA GLU A 9 -5.74 -17.53 8.85
C GLU A 9 -5.07 -16.17 8.61
N ILE A 10 -5.04 -15.35 9.67
CA ILE A 10 -4.48 -14.01 9.66
C ILE A 10 -3.15 -14.02 10.43
N ASP A 11 -2.11 -13.48 9.81
CA ASP A 11 -0.81 -13.24 10.45
C ASP A 11 -0.23 -11.89 10.03
N GLY A 12 1.02 -11.59 10.42
CA GLY A 12 1.67 -10.31 10.11
C GLY A 12 1.77 -9.96 8.62
N ARG A 13 1.57 -10.92 7.70
CA ARG A 13 1.56 -10.68 6.25
C ARG A 13 0.27 -9.98 5.79
N THR A 14 -0.77 -9.98 6.62
CA THR A 14 -1.96 -9.14 6.44
C THR A 14 -1.62 -7.66 6.52
N ASP A 15 -0.79 -7.26 7.49
CA ASP A 15 -0.34 -5.87 7.64
C ASP A 15 0.61 -5.45 6.52
N ILE A 16 1.41 -6.38 6.00
CA ILE A 16 2.25 -6.16 4.81
C ILE A 16 1.38 -5.84 3.59
N TYR A 17 0.28 -6.59 3.39
CA TYR A 17 -0.66 -6.28 2.31
C TYR A 17 -1.27 -4.90 2.47
N ALA A 18 -1.77 -4.56 3.66
CA ALA A 18 -2.35 -3.25 3.93
C ALA A 18 -1.33 -2.13 3.70
N SER A 19 -0.08 -2.32 4.15
CA SER A 19 1.02 -1.39 3.93
C SER A 19 1.35 -1.24 2.45
N GLY A 20 1.29 -2.31 1.66
CA GLY A 20 1.45 -2.25 0.21
C GLY A 20 0.37 -1.42 -0.50
N ILE A 21 -0.89 -1.53 -0.05
CA ILE A 21 -2.00 -0.70 -0.56
C ILE A 21 -1.77 0.78 -0.22
N VAL A 22 -1.39 1.09 1.03
CA VAL A 22 -1.06 2.45 1.44
C VAL A 22 0.12 2.99 0.65
N LEU A 23 1.18 2.20 0.46
CA LEU A 23 2.34 2.59 -0.33
C LEU A 23 1.95 2.89 -1.79
N TYR A 24 1.12 2.06 -2.43
CA TYR A 24 0.57 2.36 -3.75
C TYR A 24 -0.11 3.75 -3.77
N GLN A 25 -0.95 4.04 -2.78
CA GLN A 25 -1.65 5.32 -2.68
C GLN A 25 -0.70 6.50 -2.45
N LEU A 26 0.32 6.33 -1.61
CA LEU A 26 1.32 7.38 -1.37
C LEU A 26 2.13 7.69 -2.64
N LEU A 27 2.44 6.68 -3.45
CA LEU A 27 3.20 6.84 -4.68
C LEU A 27 2.37 7.45 -5.81
N THR A 28 1.09 7.08 -5.93
CA THR A 28 0.25 7.42 -7.09
C THR A 28 -0.81 8.47 -6.81
N GLY A 29 -1.08 8.79 -5.55
CA GLY A 29 -2.20 9.61 -5.11
C GLY A 29 -3.57 8.94 -5.25
N LYS A 30 -3.64 7.67 -5.67
CA LYS A 30 -4.90 6.96 -5.93
C LYS A 30 -4.95 5.61 -5.23
N MET A 31 -6.16 5.15 -4.90
CA MET A 31 -6.34 3.77 -4.43
C MET A 31 -6.19 2.80 -5.61
N PRO A 32 -5.57 1.62 -5.41
CA PRO A 32 -5.43 0.62 -6.46
C PRO A 32 -6.78 0.00 -6.86
N PHE A 33 -7.72 -0.08 -5.90
CA PHE A 33 -9.07 -0.56 -6.13
C PHE A 33 -10.07 0.53 -5.71
N SER A 34 -11.08 0.75 -6.55
CA SER A 34 -12.21 1.65 -6.30
C SER A 34 -13.50 0.91 -6.64
N GLY A 35 -14.67 1.47 -6.38
CA GLY A 35 -15.94 0.82 -6.69
C GLY A 35 -17.09 1.78 -6.40
N ARG A 36 -18.26 1.49 -6.96
CA ARG A 36 -19.49 2.24 -6.67
C ARG A 36 -20.07 1.86 -5.32
N THR A 37 -19.79 0.64 -4.87
CA THR A 37 -20.22 0.11 -3.58
C THR A 37 -19.06 -0.49 -2.81
N TYR A 38 -19.27 -0.70 -1.51
CA TYR A 38 -18.28 -1.32 -0.64
C TYR A 38 -18.02 -2.79 -1.01
N GLU A 39 -19.07 -3.51 -1.42
CA GLU A 39 -19.00 -4.90 -1.86
C GLU A 39 -18.13 -5.04 -3.12
N GLU A 40 -18.25 -4.11 -4.08
CA GLU A 40 -17.37 -4.08 -5.25
C GLU A 40 -15.91 -3.95 -4.82
N ILE A 41 -15.58 -3.05 -3.89
CA ILE A 41 -14.21 -2.84 -3.42
C ILE A 41 -13.66 -4.09 -2.73
N ILE A 42 -14.47 -4.75 -1.89
CA ILE A 42 -14.12 -6.04 -1.26
C ILE A 42 -13.78 -7.08 -2.32
N VAL A 43 -14.65 -7.25 -3.32
CA VAL A 43 -14.46 -8.23 -4.40
C VAL A 43 -13.15 -7.98 -5.13
N ARG A 44 -12.81 -6.72 -5.43
CA ARG A 44 -11.54 -6.37 -6.09
C ARG A 44 -10.33 -6.70 -5.23
N HIS A 45 -10.40 -6.44 -3.92
CA HIS A 45 -9.33 -6.87 -3.03
C HIS A 45 -9.12 -8.39 -3.06
N VAL A 46 -10.17 -9.19 -3.23
CA VAL A 46 -10.04 -10.66 -3.34
C VAL A 46 -9.55 -11.10 -4.72
N GLN A 47 -10.07 -10.49 -5.80
CA GLN A 47 -9.96 -11.06 -7.15
C GLN A 47 -9.01 -10.31 -8.09
N GLU A 48 -8.93 -8.98 -8.00
CA GLU A 48 -8.19 -8.17 -8.98
C GLU A 48 -6.74 -7.95 -8.54
N LEU A 49 -5.78 -8.18 -9.43
CA LEU A 49 -4.38 -7.86 -9.16
C LEU A 49 -4.19 -6.35 -8.97
N CYS A 50 -3.29 -5.99 -8.05
CA CYS A 50 -2.93 -4.59 -7.86
C CYS A 50 -2.27 -4.06 -9.16
N PRO A 51 -2.74 -2.92 -9.73
CA PRO A 51 -2.08 -2.30 -10.87
C PRO A 51 -0.66 -1.85 -10.52
N SER A 52 0.18 -1.66 -11.54
CA SER A 52 1.53 -1.17 -11.29
C SER A 52 1.48 0.32 -10.96
N PRO A 53 2.20 0.82 -9.94
CA PRO A 53 2.32 2.26 -9.70
C PRO A 53 2.85 3.04 -10.92
N LYS A 54 3.66 2.38 -11.77
CA LYS A 54 4.19 2.96 -13.01
C LYS A 54 3.14 3.31 -14.04
N ASP A 55 1.97 2.67 -13.98
CA ASP A 55 0.85 2.96 -14.89
C ASP A 55 0.34 4.40 -14.66
N LEU A 56 0.61 4.99 -13.49
CA LEU A 56 0.23 6.36 -13.12
C LEU A 56 1.43 7.30 -12.98
N VAL A 57 2.59 6.78 -12.57
CA VAL A 57 3.80 7.59 -12.35
C VAL A 57 4.99 6.90 -13.02
N ALA A 58 5.24 7.26 -14.29
CA ALA A 58 6.22 6.58 -15.14
C ALA A 58 7.67 6.61 -14.61
N ASP A 59 8.05 7.70 -13.96
CA ASP A 59 9.42 7.93 -13.46
C ASP A 59 9.73 7.21 -12.14
N LEU A 60 8.83 6.36 -11.64
CA LEU A 60 9.08 5.60 -10.42
C LEU A 60 10.26 4.61 -10.61
N PRO A 61 11.17 4.51 -9.62
CA PRO A 61 12.14 3.43 -9.58
C PRO A 61 11.47 2.06 -9.71
N PRO A 62 11.94 1.16 -10.62
CA PRO A 62 11.35 -0.18 -10.78
C PRO A 62 11.18 -0.94 -9.46
N LEU A 63 12.19 -0.85 -8.58
CA LEU A 63 12.19 -1.51 -7.28
C LEU A 63 10.99 -1.13 -6.41
N LEU A 64 10.51 0.13 -6.44
CA LEU A 64 9.32 0.53 -5.67
C LEU A 64 8.05 -0.16 -6.19
N CYS A 65 7.95 -0.32 -7.50
CA CYS A 65 6.82 -1.02 -8.11
C CYS A 65 6.83 -2.50 -7.72
N ASP A 66 7.98 -3.15 -7.81
CA ASP A 66 8.15 -4.55 -7.43
C ASP A 66 7.79 -4.77 -5.96
N VAL A 67 8.20 -3.85 -5.08
CA VAL A 67 7.86 -3.89 -3.65
C VAL A 67 6.35 -3.77 -3.42
N VAL A 68 5.66 -2.84 -4.11
CA VAL A 68 4.19 -2.71 -4.02
C VAL A 68 3.50 -3.98 -4.50
N LEU A 69 3.87 -4.48 -5.68
CA LEU A 69 3.24 -5.65 -6.28
C LEU A 69 3.45 -6.91 -5.44
N THR A 70 4.65 -7.09 -4.89
CA THR A 70 4.96 -8.21 -3.98
C THR A 70 4.16 -8.10 -2.68
N ALA A 71 4.13 -6.92 -2.04
CA ALA A 71 3.38 -6.74 -0.80
C ALA A 71 1.87 -6.96 -0.99
N THR A 72 1.33 -6.60 -2.16
CA THR A 72 -0.09 -6.69 -2.49
C THR A 72 -0.49 -7.99 -3.22
N ALA A 73 0.40 -8.98 -3.28
CA ALA A 73 0.09 -10.30 -3.81
C ALA A 73 -1.09 -10.94 -3.07
N LYS A 74 -1.95 -11.68 -3.79
CA LYS A 74 -3.18 -12.24 -3.19
C LYS A 74 -2.87 -13.32 -2.18
N LYS A 75 -1.95 -14.24 -2.50
CA LYS A 75 -1.54 -15.29 -1.58
C LYS A 75 -0.51 -14.76 -0.58
N PRO A 76 -0.70 -14.94 0.74
CA PRO A 76 0.29 -14.52 1.74
C PRO A 76 1.70 -15.13 1.52
N SER A 77 1.79 -16.33 0.96
CA SER A 77 3.07 -16.99 0.63
C SER A 77 3.86 -16.29 -0.48
N GLU A 78 3.19 -15.51 -1.33
CA GLU A 78 3.80 -14.75 -2.43
C GLU A 78 4.22 -13.34 -1.98
N ARG A 79 3.94 -12.95 -0.74
CA ARG A 79 4.32 -11.66 -0.15
C ARG A 79 5.68 -11.72 0.54
N PHE A 80 6.12 -10.59 1.09
CA PHE A 80 7.18 -10.59 2.09
C PHE A 80 6.74 -11.40 3.31
N GLN A 81 7.60 -12.32 3.73
CA GLN A 81 7.29 -13.19 4.87
C GLN A 81 7.46 -12.49 6.22
N THR A 82 8.17 -11.35 6.26
CA THR A 82 8.34 -10.53 7.46
C THR A 82 8.30 -9.05 7.12
N ALA A 83 7.88 -8.24 8.08
CA ALA A 83 7.93 -6.78 7.96
C ALA A 83 9.37 -6.28 7.79
N GLU A 84 10.35 -6.97 8.38
CA GLU A 84 11.78 -6.64 8.21
C GLU A 84 12.26 -6.85 6.78
N ALA A 85 11.81 -7.92 6.09
CA ALA A 85 12.13 -8.14 4.69
C ALA A 85 11.54 -7.03 3.79
N PHE A 86 10.29 -6.64 4.06
CA PHE A 86 9.64 -5.53 3.38
C PHE A 86 10.38 -4.20 3.59
N ARG A 87 10.69 -3.85 4.85
CA ARG A 87 11.46 -2.65 5.22
C ARG A 87 12.84 -2.62 4.58
N ARG A 88 13.54 -3.76 4.56
CA ARG A 88 14.89 -3.87 3.97
C ARG A 88 14.89 -3.54 2.47
N LEU A 89 13.90 -4.00 1.70
CA LEU A 89 13.83 -3.63 0.28
C LEU A 89 13.46 -2.16 0.08
N LEU A 90 12.54 -1.62 0.88
CA LEU A 90 12.21 -0.19 0.82
C LEU A 90 13.44 0.70 1.08
N SER A 91 14.30 0.31 2.01
CA SER A 91 15.53 1.07 2.32
C SER A 91 16.60 1.05 1.22
N GLN A 92 16.49 0.15 0.24
CA GLN A 92 17.41 0.09 -0.91
C GLN A 92 16.98 0.99 -2.06
N VAL A 93 15.80 1.58 -1.99
CA VAL A 93 15.32 2.52 -3.01
C VAL A 93 16.20 3.77 -2.94
N PRO A 94 16.86 4.17 -4.05
CA PRO A 94 17.65 5.38 -4.08
C PRO A 94 16.77 6.59 -3.77
N THR A 95 17.08 7.31 -2.69
CA THR A 95 16.46 8.59 -2.41
C THR A 95 17.22 9.67 -3.15
N GLN A 96 16.56 10.42 -4.04
CA GLN A 96 17.08 11.70 -4.49
C GLN A 96 16.85 12.73 -3.38
N SER A 97 17.59 12.58 -2.28
CA SER A 97 17.51 13.46 -1.11
C SER A 97 18.54 14.60 -1.17
N GLU A 98 18.90 15.05 -2.36
CA GLU A 98 19.63 16.31 -2.51
C GLU A 98 18.59 17.45 -2.45
N GLY A 99 18.31 17.94 -1.24
CA GLY A 99 17.62 19.22 -1.04
C GLY A 99 16.17 19.18 -0.53
N LEU A 100 15.56 18.01 -0.24
CA LEU A 100 14.30 18.02 0.50
C LEU A 100 14.59 18.38 1.98
N PRO A 101 13.95 19.43 2.54
CA PRO A 101 13.99 19.62 3.98
C PRO A 101 13.42 18.35 4.65
N PRO A 102 13.95 17.93 5.82
CA PRO A 102 13.39 16.80 6.55
C PRO A 102 11.87 16.99 6.64
N PRO A 103 11.07 15.92 6.44
CA PRO A 103 9.63 16.05 6.47
C PRO A 103 9.26 16.78 7.75
N ALA A 104 8.65 17.95 7.60
CA ALA A 104 8.18 18.72 8.74
C ALA A 104 7.32 17.77 9.56
N VAL A 105 7.72 17.49 10.80
CA VAL A 105 6.95 16.65 11.70
C VAL A 105 5.54 17.19 11.67
N VAL A 106 4.61 16.41 11.11
CA VAL A 106 3.23 16.86 10.92
C VAL A 106 2.69 17.12 12.31
N SER A 107 2.56 18.39 12.68
CA SER A 107 2.04 18.74 13.99
C SER A 107 0.58 18.28 14.07
N GLU A 108 0.18 17.83 15.25
CA GLU A 108 -1.09 17.18 15.61
C GLU A 108 -2.37 17.89 15.13
N SER A 109 -2.25 19.12 14.62
CA SER A 109 -3.34 19.93 14.08
C SER A 109 -3.95 19.36 12.78
N ALA A 110 -3.19 18.66 11.95
CA ALA A 110 -3.71 18.06 10.71
C ALA A 110 -4.61 16.83 10.95
N ALA A 111 -4.53 16.18 12.12
CA ALA A 111 -5.27 14.97 12.45
C ALA A 111 -6.79 15.19 12.65
N LYS A 112 -7.26 16.45 12.69
CA LYS A 112 -8.69 16.76 12.89
C LYS A 112 -9.56 16.61 11.63
N SER A 113 -8.98 16.46 10.44
CA SER A 113 -9.77 16.44 9.17
C SER A 113 -10.27 15.05 8.74
N TRP A 114 -9.91 13.96 9.44
CA TRP A 114 -10.36 12.60 9.11
C TRP A 114 -11.45 12.05 10.04
N ARG A 115 -12.11 12.90 10.82
CA ARG A 115 -13.21 12.48 11.70
C ARG A 115 -14.51 12.40 10.90
N TRP A 116 -14.82 11.21 10.39
CA TRP A 116 -16.16 10.64 10.12
C TRP A 116 -17.24 11.68 9.79
N ALA A 117 -17.50 11.86 8.49
CA ALA A 117 -18.76 12.42 8.02
C ALA A 117 -19.89 11.48 8.48
N ALA A 118 -20.45 11.80 9.63
CA ALA A 118 -21.69 11.22 10.13
C ALA A 118 -22.80 11.52 9.11
N GLY A 119 -23.39 10.45 8.60
CA GLY A 119 -24.71 10.41 7.99
C GLY A 119 -25.47 9.29 8.65
#